data_AF-A0A1N6JML3-F1
#
_entry.id   AF-A0A1N6JML3-F1
#
_cell.length_a   1.000
_cell.length_b   1.000
_cell.length_c   1.000
_cell.angle_alpha   90.00
_cell.angle_beta   90.00
_cell.angle_gamma   90.00
#
_symmetry.space_group_name_H-M   'P 1'
#
loop_
_entity.id
_entity.type
_entity.pdbx_description
1 polymer ?
#
loop_
_entity_poly.entity_id
_entity_poly.type
_entity_poly.pdbx_seq_one_letter_code
_entity_poly.pdbx_strand_id
1 'polypeptide(L)'
;MSKRVALIAFVFCSVFATLVACSSSKNATVVSDDAAVKSETSSREILVDSRDGQVYRTMKIGEQTWMAENLNYKTDGSECLNNLDVNCARFGRLYEWGNAMDSSAVFAKNGEGCGLWVSCSPTYPVRGICPAGWHLPSHDEWKKLISLLDKKDTVGFVPRLMNERRIYKDVGFWSSTIYDEDRAYRLFSYNNDISLDKHSKYMDNYIRCIMDEDGQGIPTSSLLRTEHSMVDSRDGHVYRTVNIGDQTWMAENLSYDMAGSECWADDSTCDVRGRYYGWDNAKNACPVGWHLPSIAEWYTLFSAVGGQRVAGKTLKAKTGWDRCDDCEDEYGFSAMSTGIAYSTVQVSDGNADFWSFAESDSNHAYFMSLAFYTDMANIIDQDYSARSSIRCVKDGAREKVNPASLPVKVEKGVESFMTDKRDGQTYKTIKIGEQTWMAENLNYDVPGKSYCYGKIPSNCAKYGRLYENRIAMEVCPAGFHLPSPSEWETLFNAVGGQFIAGSVLKSKKGWINDGNGMDPFGFSAIPAGYGSSVDREEGKSANFWCSQEADDKNFYYVKLKHDVFYADMNRFQSDFFSVRCVMD
;
A
#
# COMPACT_ATOMS: atom_id res chain seq x y z
N MET A 1 39.56 -22.71 -51.55
CA MET A 1 38.85 -24.00 -51.69
C MET A 1 38.65 -24.62 -50.31
N SER A 2 37.49 -25.21 -50.14
CA SER A 2 36.85 -25.67 -48.90
C SER A 2 37.44 -26.97 -48.32
N LYS A 3 37.55 -27.00 -46.97
CA LYS A 3 37.28 -28.09 -46.00
C LYS A 3 37.89 -29.49 -46.19
N ARG A 4 38.43 -30.06 -45.10
CA ARG A 4 37.88 -31.19 -44.30
C ARG A 4 38.91 -31.67 -43.23
N VAL A 5 38.62 -31.61 -41.93
CA VAL A 5 38.02 -32.62 -41.00
C VAL A 5 39.02 -33.68 -40.47
N ALA A 6 39.22 -33.73 -39.14
CA ALA A 6 39.22 -34.92 -38.24
C ALA A 6 39.63 -34.47 -36.80
N LEU A 7 38.82 -34.57 -35.73
CA LEU A 7 38.38 -35.72 -34.90
C LEU A 7 39.36 -36.16 -33.76
N ILE A 8 38.94 -35.88 -32.51
CA ILE A 8 38.94 -36.74 -31.28
C ILE A 8 40.26 -37.33 -30.69
N ALA A 9 40.59 -37.00 -29.43
CA ALA A 9 40.60 -37.91 -28.24
C ALA A 9 41.49 -37.46 -27.06
N PHE A 10 41.02 -37.81 -25.86
CA PHE A 10 41.54 -37.71 -24.48
C PHE A 10 43.00 -38.14 -24.21
N VAL A 11 43.61 -37.63 -23.13
CA VAL A 11 43.95 -38.37 -21.87
C VAL A 11 44.76 -37.51 -20.88
N PHE A 12 44.45 -37.71 -19.60
CA PHE A 12 45.02 -37.21 -18.33
C PHE A 12 46.56 -37.25 -18.19
N CYS A 13 47.14 -36.33 -17.40
CA CYS A 13 48.05 -36.72 -16.30
C CYS A 13 48.24 -35.59 -15.25
N SER A 14 48.06 -35.98 -14.00
CA SER A 14 48.32 -35.28 -12.74
C SER A 14 49.81 -35.11 -12.43
N VAL A 15 50.19 -34.18 -11.52
CA VAL A 15 50.98 -34.43 -10.29
C VAL A 15 51.17 -33.14 -9.47
N PHE A 16 50.93 -33.26 -8.17
CA PHE A 16 51.17 -32.32 -7.07
C PHE A 16 52.67 -32.18 -6.71
N ALA A 17 53.11 -31.01 -6.23
CA ALA A 17 54.24 -30.90 -5.30
C ALA A 17 54.14 -29.64 -4.42
N THR A 18 53.80 -29.86 -3.14
CA THR A 18 54.15 -29.07 -1.94
C THR A 18 55.65 -29.28 -1.60
N LEU A 19 56.43 -28.52 -0.81
CA LEU A 19 56.26 -27.52 0.24
C LEU A 19 57.69 -27.05 0.67
N VAL A 20 57.75 -25.95 1.45
CA VAL A 20 58.73 -25.60 2.52
C VAL A 20 59.78 -24.49 2.25
N ALA A 21 59.77 -23.56 3.23
CA ALA A 21 60.59 -22.37 3.53
C ALA A 21 62.05 -22.70 3.94
N CYS A 22 62.97 -21.83 4.41
CA CYS A 22 62.95 -20.50 5.05
C CYS A 22 64.42 -19.99 5.16
N SER A 23 64.71 -18.68 5.13
CA SER A 23 65.81 -18.06 5.91
C SER A 23 65.83 -16.50 5.90
N SER A 24 65.71 -15.90 7.10
CA SER A 24 66.33 -14.68 7.71
C SER A 24 66.86 -13.50 6.85
N SER A 25 66.83 -12.21 7.23
CA SER A 25 66.44 -11.48 8.45
C SER A 25 66.49 -9.94 8.27
N LYS A 26 65.58 -9.21 8.98
CA LYS A 26 65.67 -7.87 9.63
C LYS A 26 65.83 -6.58 8.81
N ASN A 27 64.76 -5.75 8.74
CA ASN A 27 64.50 -4.58 9.62
C ASN A 27 63.50 -3.59 8.98
N ALA A 28 62.38 -3.30 9.66
CA ALA A 28 61.81 -1.96 9.89
C ALA A 28 60.38 -2.08 10.45
N THR A 29 60.16 -1.42 11.58
CA THR A 29 58.94 -1.37 12.40
C THR A 29 57.87 -0.47 11.80
N VAL A 30 56.60 -0.91 11.77
CA VAL A 30 55.42 -0.06 12.06
C VAL A 30 54.38 -0.92 12.79
N VAL A 31 53.99 -0.44 13.95
CA VAL A 31 52.95 -0.98 14.85
C VAL A 31 51.59 -0.74 14.21
N SER A 32 50.78 -1.79 14.14
CA SER A 32 49.36 -1.71 13.79
C SER A 32 48.54 -1.46 15.05
N ASP A 33 47.97 -0.27 15.17
CA ASP A 33 46.79 0.01 15.99
C ASP A 33 45.97 1.02 15.20
N ASP A 34 44.82 0.61 14.68
CA ASP A 34 43.73 1.53 14.38
C ASP A 34 42.41 0.81 14.62
N ALA A 35 41.91 1.03 15.84
CA ALA A 35 40.53 0.80 16.20
C ALA A 35 39.67 1.78 15.36
N ALA A 36 39.01 1.26 14.34
CA ALA A 36 37.97 2.00 13.62
C ALA A 36 36.83 2.32 14.60
N VAL A 37 36.74 3.59 14.97
CA VAL A 37 35.61 4.20 15.66
C VAL A 37 34.35 3.92 14.84
N LYS A 38 33.45 3.14 15.43
CA LYS A 38 32.09 2.93 14.89
C LYS A 38 31.38 4.28 14.88
N SER A 39 31.03 4.74 13.69
CA SER A 39 30.07 5.83 13.50
C SER A 39 28.74 5.40 14.13
N GLU A 40 28.39 6.06 15.24
CA GLU A 40 27.09 5.91 15.89
C GLU A 40 26.01 6.31 14.89
N THR A 41 25.10 5.39 14.63
CA THR A 41 23.91 5.61 13.82
C THR A 41 23.01 6.58 14.58
N SER A 42 23.14 7.88 14.29
CA SER A 42 22.28 8.93 14.82
C SER A 42 20.83 8.58 14.53
N SER A 43 20.03 8.38 15.58
CA SER A 43 18.57 8.31 15.48
C SER A 43 18.08 9.54 14.72
N ARG A 44 17.46 9.34 13.55
CA ARG A 44 16.89 10.42 12.75
C ARG A 44 15.64 10.95 13.47
N GLU A 45 15.74 12.15 14.01
CA GLU A 45 14.61 12.84 14.64
C GLU A 45 13.64 13.35 13.56
N ILE A 46 12.34 13.35 13.84
CA ILE A 46 11.30 13.89 12.95
C ILE A 46 10.55 15.05 13.62
N LEU A 47 10.01 15.93 12.80
CA LEU A 47 9.10 17.01 13.18
C LEU A 47 7.71 16.69 12.63
N VAL A 48 6.70 16.65 13.49
CA VAL A 48 5.30 16.62 13.06
C VAL A 48 4.71 18.00 13.28
N ASP A 49 4.30 18.66 12.20
CA ASP A 49 3.61 19.93 12.27
C ASP A 49 2.17 19.70 12.73
N SER A 50 1.88 20.08 13.97
CA SER A 50 0.55 19.87 14.58
C SER A 50 -0.56 20.66 13.89
N ARG A 51 -0.24 21.60 12.99
CA ARG A 51 -1.22 22.47 12.33
C ARG A 51 -1.90 21.78 11.15
N ASP A 52 -1.18 20.93 10.43
CA ASP A 52 -1.65 20.23 9.23
C ASP A 52 -1.33 18.72 9.24
N GLY A 53 -0.64 18.22 10.26
CA GLY A 53 -0.21 16.83 10.37
C GLY A 53 0.97 16.47 9.48
N GLN A 54 1.58 17.45 8.79
CA GLN A 54 2.69 17.20 7.89
C GLN A 54 3.93 16.77 8.69
N VAL A 55 4.49 15.63 8.31
CA VAL A 55 5.71 15.09 8.90
C VAL A 55 6.91 15.53 8.06
N TYR A 56 7.93 16.03 8.73
CA TYR A 56 9.20 16.45 8.14
C TYR A 56 10.35 15.68 8.79
N ARG A 57 11.28 15.24 7.98
CA ARG A 57 12.57 14.75 8.48
C ARG A 57 13.38 15.90 9.03
N THR A 58 14.20 15.60 10.02
CA THR A 58 15.15 16.56 10.60
C THR A 58 16.56 15.98 10.60
N MET A 59 17.55 16.86 10.67
CA MET A 59 18.95 16.46 10.72
C MET A 59 19.76 17.42 11.59
N LYS A 60 20.65 16.86 12.40
CA LYS A 60 21.62 17.65 13.17
C LYS A 60 22.82 17.98 12.29
N ILE A 61 23.13 19.27 12.13
CA ILE A 61 24.29 19.80 11.40
C ILE A 61 25.08 20.70 12.35
N GLY A 62 26.29 20.25 12.73
CA GLY A 62 27.00 20.84 13.87
C GLY A 62 26.16 20.69 15.13
N GLU A 63 25.89 21.80 15.82
CA GLU A 63 25.04 21.82 17.03
C GLU A 63 23.57 22.16 16.76
N GLN A 64 23.18 22.40 15.51
CA GLN A 64 21.84 22.84 15.15
C GLN A 64 21.03 21.71 14.52
N THR A 65 19.76 21.57 14.90
CA THR A 65 18.83 20.65 14.24
C THR A 65 17.98 21.40 13.22
N TRP A 66 18.06 20.96 11.97
CA TRP A 66 17.41 21.58 10.82
C TRP A 66 16.30 20.69 10.26
N MET A 67 15.26 21.29 9.69
CA MET A 67 14.40 20.55 8.78
C MET A 67 15.21 20.08 7.57
N ALA A 68 15.09 18.80 7.22
CA ALA A 68 15.70 18.22 6.02
C ALA A 68 14.84 18.52 4.76
N GLU A 69 13.57 18.86 4.97
CA GLU A 69 12.57 19.14 3.94
C GLU A 69 12.06 20.58 4.04
N ASN A 70 11.53 21.09 2.94
CA ASN A 70 10.98 22.45 2.90
C ASN A 70 9.56 22.44 3.47
N LEU A 71 9.18 23.51 4.17
CA LEU A 71 7.85 23.65 4.77
C LEU A 71 6.75 23.61 3.70
N ASN A 72 5.70 22.83 3.92
CA ASN A 72 4.56 22.64 3.02
C ASN A 72 3.21 23.07 3.65
N TYR A 73 3.25 23.92 4.68
CA TYR A 73 2.06 24.43 5.36
C TYR A 73 1.25 25.37 4.47
N LYS A 74 -0.02 25.04 4.21
CA LYS A 74 -0.91 25.85 3.36
C LYS A 74 -1.45 27.06 4.12
N THR A 75 -1.20 28.25 3.61
CA THR A 75 -1.77 29.53 4.07
C THR A 75 -2.10 30.44 2.88
N ASP A 76 -2.94 31.45 3.11
CA ASP A 76 -3.10 32.57 2.18
C ASP A 76 -1.73 33.26 2.00
N GLY A 77 -1.26 33.43 0.75
CA GLY A 77 0.10 33.90 0.43
C GLY A 77 1.17 32.79 0.35
N SER A 78 0.75 31.53 0.27
CA SER A 78 1.62 30.40 -0.10
C SER A 78 1.16 29.76 -1.42
N GLU A 79 2.11 29.40 -2.28
CA GLU A 79 1.83 28.78 -3.57
C GLU A 79 2.73 27.59 -3.88
N CYS A 80 2.28 26.73 -4.78
CA CYS A 80 3.12 25.68 -5.35
C CYS A 80 3.89 26.26 -6.53
N LEU A 81 5.12 25.80 -6.74
CA LEU A 81 5.88 26.18 -7.94
C LEU A 81 5.04 25.92 -9.21
N ASN A 82 4.93 26.92 -10.08
CA ASN A 82 4.10 26.91 -11.29
C ASN A 82 2.59 26.68 -11.04
N ASN A 83 2.11 26.90 -9.81
CA ASN A 83 0.75 26.63 -9.38
C ASN A 83 0.30 25.18 -9.63
N LEU A 84 1.24 24.24 -9.49
CA LEU A 84 0.98 22.80 -9.62
C LEU A 84 1.13 22.13 -8.26
N ASP A 85 0.05 21.54 -7.73
CA ASP A 85 0.05 20.85 -6.43
C ASP A 85 1.15 19.78 -6.31
N VAL A 86 1.51 19.15 -7.43
CA VAL A 86 2.60 18.16 -7.55
C VAL A 86 3.93 18.72 -7.03
N ASN A 87 4.16 20.01 -7.23
CA ASN A 87 5.39 20.67 -6.86
C ASN A 87 5.40 21.05 -5.38
N CYS A 88 4.24 21.28 -4.76
CA CYS A 88 4.16 21.45 -3.31
C CYS A 88 4.56 20.16 -2.58
N ALA A 89 4.03 19.01 -3.00
CA ALA A 89 4.37 17.72 -2.41
C ALA A 89 5.85 17.38 -2.57
N ARG A 90 6.46 17.77 -3.70
CA ARG A 90 7.85 17.45 -4.02
C ARG A 90 8.87 18.43 -3.45
N PHE A 91 8.53 19.71 -3.38
CA PHE A 91 9.49 20.79 -3.11
C PHE A 91 9.11 21.66 -1.91
N GLY A 92 7.95 21.42 -1.29
CA GLY A 92 7.34 22.34 -0.34
C GLY A 92 6.67 23.53 -1.03
N ARG A 93 6.11 24.42 -0.21
CA ARG A 93 5.46 25.65 -0.68
C ARG A 93 6.46 26.80 -0.80
N LEU A 94 6.20 27.68 -1.74
CA LEU A 94 6.79 29.01 -1.82
C LEU A 94 5.92 29.96 -0.98
N TYR A 95 6.56 30.89 -0.27
CA TYR A 95 5.89 31.83 0.59
C TYR A 95 6.36 33.25 0.31
N GLU A 96 5.43 34.18 0.35
CA GLU A 96 5.76 35.60 0.45
C GLU A 96 6.53 35.86 1.75
N TRP A 97 7.42 36.86 1.75
CA TRP A 97 8.25 37.13 2.93
C TRP A 97 7.43 37.53 4.17
N GLY A 98 6.32 38.25 3.99
CA GLY A 98 5.43 38.60 5.10
C GLY A 98 4.79 37.36 5.75
N ASN A 99 4.37 36.39 4.94
CA ASN A 99 3.88 35.11 5.46
C ASN A 99 4.98 34.34 6.18
N ALA A 100 6.20 34.32 5.64
CA ALA A 100 7.34 33.68 6.29
C ALA A 100 7.60 34.26 7.70
N MET A 101 7.48 35.58 7.84
CA MET A 101 7.65 36.31 9.10
C MET A 101 6.45 36.21 10.05
N ASP A 102 5.32 35.68 9.59
CA ASP A 102 4.04 35.76 10.29
C ASP A 102 3.68 37.21 10.65
N SER A 103 3.66 38.11 9.65
CA SER A 103 3.38 39.55 9.87
C SER A 103 2.06 39.81 10.61
N SER A 104 1.09 38.92 10.45
CA SER A 104 -0.23 38.98 11.07
C SER A 104 -0.26 38.40 12.49
N ALA A 105 0.87 37.90 13.00
CA ALA A 105 1.06 37.32 14.32
C ALA A 105 0.05 36.21 14.67
N VAL A 106 -0.25 35.34 13.70
CA VAL A 106 -1.16 34.19 13.88
C VAL A 106 -0.54 33.16 14.82
N PHE A 107 0.77 32.99 14.74
CA PHE A 107 1.53 31.95 15.43
C PHE A 107 2.46 32.52 16.51
N ALA A 108 3.08 33.68 16.26
CA ALA A 108 3.91 34.38 17.23
C ALA A 108 4.03 35.88 16.91
N LYS A 109 4.21 36.69 17.95
CA LYS A 109 4.37 38.15 17.80
C LYS A 109 5.75 38.60 17.34
N ASN A 110 6.70 37.67 17.25
CA ASN A 110 8.10 37.94 16.97
C ASN A 110 8.34 38.68 15.63
N GLY A 111 7.50 38.44 14.62
CA GLY A 111 7.52 39.11 13.33
C GLY A 111 6.31 40.02 13.07
N GLU A 112 5.53 40.35 14.10
CA GLU A 112 4.31 41.16 13.96
C GLU A 112 4.61 42.50 13.25
N GLY A 113 3.83 42.81 12.22
CA GLY A 113 3.99 44.04 11.42
C GLY A 113 5.20 44.05 10.48
N CYS A 114 5.99 42.98 10.40
CA CYS A 114 7.11 42.89 9.45
C CYS A 114 6.64 42.45 8.07
N GLY A 115 6.42 43.39 7.16
CA GLY A 115 5.95 43.12 5.79
C GLY A 115 6.59 44.00 4.73
N LEU A 116 5.89 44.17 3.61
CA LEU A 116 6.28 45.06 2.51
C LEU A 116 6.19 46.53 2.94
N TRP A 117 7.13 47.37 2.50
CA TRP A 117 7.16 48.83 2.75
C TRP A 117 7.20 49.24 4.24
N VAL A 118 7.46 48.30 5.14
CA VAL A 118 7.49 48.56 6.58
C VAL A 118 8.89 48.28 7.11
N SER A 119 9.50 49.30 7.71
CA SER A 119 10.64 49.11 8.60
C SER A 119 10.13 48.61 9.94
N CYS A 120 10.47 47.37 10.29
CA CYS A 120 10.10 46.75 11.57
C CYS A 120 11.36 46.28 12.31
N SER A 121 11.22 46.01 13.61
CA SER A 121 12.29 45.47 14.46
C SER A 121 11.82 44.15 15.08
N PRO A 122 11.96 43.01 14.37
CA PRO A 122 11.47 41.73 14.87
C PRO A 122 12.26 41.28 16.10
N THR A 123 11.62 40.46 16.94
CA THR A 123 12.25 39.84 18.11
C THR A 123 12.77 38.46 17.72
N TYR A 124 14.08 38.26 17.74
CA TYR A 124 14.70 36.98 17.38
C TYR A 124 14.77 36.00 18.58
N PRO A 125 14.68 34.68 18.35
CA PRO A 125 14.39 34.04 17.07
C PRO A 125 12.96 34.33 16.60
N VAL A 126 12.79 34.50 15.28
CA VAL A 126 11.46 34.73 14.70
C VAL A 126 10.87 33.38 14.34
N ARG A 127 9.93 32.89 15.17
CA ARG A 127 9.18 31.67 14.83
C ARG A 127 8.64 31.75 13.41
N GLY A 128 7.97 32.86 13.10
CA GLY A 128 7.32 33.07 11.81
C GLY A 128 6.32 31.95 11.53
N ILE A 129 6.24 31.52 10.27
CA ILE A 129 5.38 30.42 9.84
C ILE A 129 5.90 29.03 10.27
N CYS A 130 7.03 28.92 10.96
CA CYS A 130 7.53 27.62 11.41
C CYS A 130 6.65 26.98 12.51
N PRO A 131 6.70 25.64 12.64
CA PRO A 131 6.01 24.93 13.72
C PRO A 131 6.44 25.41 15.11
N ALA A 132 5.66 25.10 16.15
CA ALA A 132 6.06 25.44 17.53
C ALA A 132 7.37 24.71 17.91
N GLY A 133 8.30 25.41 18.57
CA GLY A 133 9.64 24.91 18.89
C GLY A 133 10.63 24.97 17.72
N TRP A 134 10.24 25.61 16.62
CA TRP A 134 11.05 25.83 15.42
C TRP A 134 10.90 27.27 14.95
N HIS A 135 11.94 27.81 14.32
CA HIS A 135 11.94 29.19 13.85
C HIS A 135 12.53 29.37 12.44
N LEU A 136 12.21 30.51 11.84
CA LEU A 136 12.71 30.92 10.54
C LEU A 136 14.18 31.38 10.69
N PRO A 137 15.15 30.73 10.01
CA PRO A 137 16.56 30.97 10.24
C PRO A 137 16.96 32.42 9.98
N SER A 138 17.76 32.96 10.88
CA SER A 138 18.43 34.24 10.69
C SER A 138 19.58 34.14 9.68
N HIS A 139 20.05 35.30 9.22
CA HIS A 139 21.18 35.39 8.31
C HIS A 139 22.44 34.79 8.91
N ASP A 140 22.64 34.90 10.23
CA ASP A 140 23.81 34.34 10.91
C ASP A 140 23.71 32.82 11.09
N GLU A 141 22.51 32.26 11.26
CA GLU A 141 22.31 30.81 11.28
C GLU A 141 22.54 30.18 9.91
N TRP A 142 22.13 30.86 8.84
CA TRP A 142 22.50 30.44 7.50
C TRP A 142 24.01 30.51 7.26
N LYS A 143 24.70 31.57 7.73
CA LYS A 143 26.18 31.64 7.65
C LYS A 143 26.84 30.49 8.39
N LYS A 144 26.36 30.18 9.60
CA LYS A 144 26.85 29.07 10.43
C LYS A 144 26.67 27.75 9.69
N LEU A 145 25.50 27.51 9.11
CA LEU A 145 25.25 26.33 8.30
C LEU A 145 26.23 26.23 7.12
N ILE A 146 26.36 27.28 6.30
CA ILE A 146 27.27 27.28 5.13
C ILE A 146 28.71 26.97 5.55
N SER A 147 29.15 27.47 6.71
CA SER A 147 30.51 27.22 7.21
C SER A 147 30.79 25.75 7.57
N LEU A 148 29.73 24.95 7.78
CA LEU A 148 29.80 23.54 8.17
C LEU A 148 29.64 22.57 6.98
N LEU A 149 29.18 23.05 5.82
CA LEU A 149 28.94 22.21 4.63
C LEU A 149 30.19 22.09 3.76
N ASP A 150 30.56 20.87 3.35
CA ASP A 150 31.51 20.67 2.25
C ASP A 150 30.79 20.89 0.89
N LYS A 151 31.52 21.20 -0.19
CA LYS A 151 30.95 21.45 -1.53
C LYS A 151 30.13 20.28 -2.09
N LYS A 152 30.29 19.07 -1.54
CA LYS A 152 29.51 17.88 -1.91
C LYS A 152 28.20 17.74 -1.13
N ASP A 153 28.04 18.43 -0.01
CA ASP A 153 26.87 18.33 0.88
C ASP A 153 25.75 19.34 0.53
N THR A 154 25.99 20.21 -0.45
CA THR A 154 25.01 21.20 -0.95
C THR A 154 23.84 20.55 -1.73
N VAL A 155 23.91 19.25 -2.00
CA VAL A 155 22.94 18.49 -2.82
C VAL A 155 21.53 18.47 -2.20
N GLY A 156 21.39 18.62 -0.88
CA GLY A 156 20.10 18.65 -0.17
C GLY A 156 19.30 19.97 -0.27
N PHE A 157 19.87 21.02 -0.88
CA PHE A 157 19.23 22.33 -1.08
C PHE A 157 18.75 22.57 -2.52
N VAL A 158 18.96 21.60 -3.42
CA VAL A 158 18.64 21.72 -4.85
C VAL A 158 17.49 20.78 -5.23
N PRO A 159 16.30 21.28 -5.60
CA PRO A 159 15.26 20.51 -6.26
C PRO A 159 15.77 20.05 -7.64
N ARG A 160 16.03 18.75 -7.81
CA ARG A 160 16.32 18.19 -9.16
C ARG A 160 15.02 17.99 -9.92
N LEU A 161 14.71 18.90 -10.85
CA LEU A 161 13.73 18.64 -11.91
C LEU A 161 14.39 17.77 -13.00
N MET A 162 14.07 16.47 -13.03
CA MET A 162 14.29 15.61 -14.19
C MET A 162 13.00 15.55 -15.02
N ASN A 163 12.73 16.62 -15.76
CA ASN A 163 12.15 16.61 -17.12
C ASN A 163 11.70 18.01 -17.50
N GLU A 164 11.81 18.28 -18.80
CA GLU A 164 11.48 19.51 -19.52
C GLU A 164 12.58 20.59 -19.56
N ARG A 165 12.73 21.20 -20.74
CA ARG A 165 13.88 21.97 -21.22
C ARG A 165 14.06 23.36 -20.57
N ARG A 166 13.76 23.50 -19.28
CA ARG A 166 14.17 24.64 -18.43
C ARG A 166 14.46 24.14 -17.01
N ILE A 167 15.73 23.91 -16.73
CA ILE A 167 16.22 23.75 -15.36
C ILE A 167 15.99 25.10 -14.67
N TYR A 168 15.10 25.18 -13.67
CA TYR A 168 15.15 26.28 -12.70
C TYR A 168 16.41 26.06 -11.87
N LYS A 169 17.49 26.75 -12.26
CA LYS A 169 18.82 26.61 -11.65
C LYS A 169 18.95 27.34 -10.31
N ASP A 170 17.88 27.99 -9.87
CA ASP A 170 17.88 29.07 -8.89
C ASP A 170 16.87 28.72 -7.79
N VAL A 171 17.36 28.49 -6.57
CA VAL A 171 16.50 28.10 -5.42
C VAL A 171 16.83 29.01 -4.26
N GLY A 172 15.80 29.67 -3.71
CA GLY A 172 15.96 30.57 -2.58
C GLY A 172 15.20 30.10 -1.33
N PHE A 173 15.78 30.38 -0.16
CA PHE A 173 15.18 30.12 1.14
C PHE A 173 15.15 31.37 1.99
N TRP A 174 13.98 31.72 2.52
CA TRP A 174 13.86 32.93 3.31
C TRP A 174 14.70 32.92 4.58
N SER A 175 15.22 34.10 4.91
CA SER A 175 15.71 34.41 6.24
C SER A 175 14.77 35.37 6.96
N SER A 176 14.73 35.26 8.28
CA SER A 176 14.06 36.24 9.14
C SER A 176 14.77 37.59 9.21
N THR A 177 16.00 37.69 8.70
CA THR A 177 16.80 38.91 8.77
C THR A 177 16.48 39.90 7.65
N ILE A 178 16.10 41.10 8.06
CA ILE A 178 15.79 42.24 7.19
C ILE A 178 17.09 42.88 6.71
N TYR A 179 17.15 43.21 5.42
CA TYR A 179 18.24 44.03 4.87
C TYR A 179 17.81 45.50 4.80
N ASP A 180 16.66 45.77 4.18
CA ASP A 180 16.03 47.09 4.12
C ASP A 180 14.50 46.98 3.98
N GLU A 181 13.83 48.08 3.65
CA GLU A 181 12.36 48.16 3.53
C GLU A 181 11.81 47.18 2.49
N ASP A 182 12.54 46.92 1.39
CA ASP A 182 12.09 46.10 0.26
C ASP A 182 12.79 44.76 0.13
N ARG A 183 13.87 44.54 0.90
CA ARG A 183 14.71 43.35 0.78
C ARG A 183 14.96 42.65 2.09
N ALA A 184 14.98 41.32 2.03
CA ALA A 184 15.42 40.45 3.10
C ALA A 184 16.62 39.62 2.63
N TYR A 185 17.37 39.10 3.60
CA TYR A 185 18.38 38.10 3.28
C TYR A 185 17.71 36.77 2.91
N ARG A 186 18.37 36.00 2.05
CA ARG A 186 17.98 34.61 1.78
C ARG A 186 19.22 33.76 1.56
N LEU A 187 19.07 32.46 1.78
CA LEU A 187 19.98 31.47 1.22
C LEU A 187 19.63 31.29 -0.26
N PHE A 188 20.64 31.32 -1.13
CA PHE A 188 20.47 31.14 -2.56
C PHE A 188 21.39 30.03 -3.07
N SER A 189 20.81 29.05 -3.76
CA SER A 189 21.56 27.99 -4.43
C SER A 189 21.51 28.16 -5.95
N TYR A 190 22.69 28.08 -6.58
CA TYR A 190 22.87 28.15 -8.02
C TYR A 190 24.03 27.25 -8.47
N ASN A 191 23.81 26.42 -9.50
CA ASN A 191 24.82 25.51 -10.04
C ASN A 191 25.56 24.64 -8.98
N ASN A 192 24.83 24.16 -7.97
CA ASN A 192 25.35 23.39 -6.81
C ASN A 192 26.24 24.20 -5.84
N ASP A 193 26.37 25.51 -6.02
CA ASP A 193 26.92 26.41 -5.01
C ASP A 193 25.79 27.00 -4.17
N ILE A 194 26.10 27.28 -2.90
CA ILE A 194 25.18 27.95 -1.96
C ILE A 194 25.84 29.24 -1.51
N SER A 195 25.07 30.32 -1.49
CA SER A 195 25.51 31.65 -1.08
C SER A 195 24.41 32.39 -0.35
N LEU A 196 24.76 33.50 0.29
CA LEU A 196 23.80 34.43 0.87
C LEU A 196 23.71 35.66 0.00
N ASP A 197 22.49 36.01 -0.40
CA ASP A 197 22.21 37.25 -1.12
C ASP A 197 21.09 38.04 -0.43
N LYS A 198 20.79 39.20 -1.01
CA LYS A 198 19.65 40.03 -0.63
C LYS A 198 18.63 39.97 -1.75
N HIS A 199 17.38 39.69 -1.39
CA HIS A 199 16.33 39.46 -2.35
C HIS A 199 15.09 40.29 -2.08
N SER A 200 14.37 40.57 -3.15
CA SER A 200 13.13 41.32 -3.15
C SER A 200 12.06 40.61 -2.33
N LYS A 201 11.44 41.29 -1.35
CA LYS A 201 10.31 40.76 -0.56
C LYS A 201 9.05 40.51 -1.40
N TYR A 202 9.00 40.99 -2.65
CA TYR A 202 7.93 40.76 -3.62
C TYR A 202 8.01 39.41 -4.36
N MET A 203 9.00 38.58 -4.04
CA MET A 203 9.21 37.29 -4.68
C MET A 203 8.96 36.17 -3.68
N ASP A 204 8.56 35.00 -4.13
CA ASP A 204 8.34 33.87 -3.23
C ASP A 204 9.59 33.00 -3.11
N ASN A 205 9.87 32.53 -1.89
CA ASN A 205 10.99 31.62 -1.63
C ASN A 205 10.53 30.51 -0.69
N TYR A 206 11.29 29.42 -0.66
CA TYR A 206 11.03 28.29 0.22
C TYR A 206 11.35 28.65 1.67
N ILE A 207 10.82 27.84 2.59
CA ILE A 207 11.10 27.96 4.02
C ILE A 207 11.67 26.64 4.52
N ARG A 208 12.72 26.74 5.33
CA ARG A 208 13.32 25.62 6.06
C ARG A 208 13.56 26.10 7.48
N CYS A 209 12.97 25.43 8.45
CA CYS A 209 13.04 25.85 9.84
C CYS A 209 14.20 25.20 10.58
N ILE A 210 14.62 25.84 11.66
CA ILE A 210 15.64 25.37 12.61
C ILE A 210 14.98 25.23 14.00
N MET A 211 15.39 24.22 14.77
CA MET A 211 14.85 23.94 16.10
C MET A 211 15.41 24.93 17.14
N ASP A 212 14.56 25.35 18.09
CA ASP A 212 14.96 26.26 19.18
C ASP A 212 15.89 25.56 20.21
N GLU A 213 16.96 26.24 20.67
CA GLU A 213 17.94 25.68 21.63
C GLU A 213 17.34 25.36 23.01
N ASP A 214 16.23 26.02 23.39
CA ASP A 214 15.50 25.80 24.66
C ASP A 214 14.52 24.60 24.62
N GLY A 215 14.60 23.74 23.60
CA GLY A 215 13.85 22.47 23.50
C GLY A 215 14.15 21.44 24.60
N GLN A 216 14.99 21.77 25.59
CA GLN A 216 15.16 21.06 26.87
C GLN A 216 13.89 21.17 27.73
N GLY A 217 12.78 20.60 27.24
CA GLY A 217 11.51 20.70 27.96
C GLY A 217 10.24 20.39 27.19
N ILE A 218 10.29 19.81 25.98
CA ILE A 218 9.18 18.91 25.65
C ILE A 218 9.39 17.72 26.57
N PRO A 219 8.46 17.42 27.51
CA PRO A 219 8.59 16.17 28.24
C PRO A 219 8.75 15.08 27.19
N THR A 220 9.69 14.18 27.41
CA THR A 220 9.60 12.80 26.94
C THR A 220 8.34 12.19 27.58
N SER A 221 7.17 12.77 27.29
CA SER A 221 5.88 12.24 27.58
C SER A 221 5.75 11.08 26.62
N SER A 222 5.94 9.89 27.17
CA SER A 222 5.01 8.80 26.96
C SER A 222 3.97 9.10 25.87
N LEU A 223 4.17 8.53 24.69
CA LEU A 223 3.10 8.27 23.73
C LEU A 223 2.32 9.52 23.26
N LEU A 224 2.96 10.36 22.45
CA LEU A 224 2.26 10.85 21.25
C LEU A 224 2.81 10.07 20.07
N ARG A 225 2.43 8.80 19.97
CA ARG A 225 2.38 8.12 18.67
C ARG A 225 1.37 8.92 17.87
N THR A 226 1.86 9.77 16.99
CA THR A 226 1.02 10.57 16.09
C THR A 226 0.11 9.61 15.33
N GLU A 227 -1.20 9.79 15.48
CA GLU A 227 -2.23 8.91 14.91
C GLU A 227 -2.16 8.80 13.37
N HIS A 228 -1.28 9.57 12.72
CA HIS A 228 -1.14 9.71 11.28
C HIS A 228 0.28 9.42 10.75
N SER A 229 1.17 8.81 11.54
CA SER A 229 2.46 8.32 11.04
C SER A 229 3.03 7.15 11.83
N MET A 230 3.97 6.42 11.23
CA MET A 230 4.70 5.33 11.84
C MET A 230 6.20 5.40 11.50
N VAL A 231 7.04 4.98 12.44
CA VAL A 231 8.49 4.88 12.27
C VAL A 231 8.84 3.40 12.10
N ASP A 232 9.49 3.05 11.01
CA ASP A 232 10.02 1.72 10.79
C ASP A 232 11.27 1.55 11.65
N SER A 233 11.18 0.70 12.66
CA SER A 233 12.27 0.51 13.63
C SER A 233 13.55 -0.08 13.01
N ARG A 234 13.48 -0.61 11.79
CA ARG A 234 14.61 -1.29 11.14
C ARG A 234 15.56 -0.32 10.45
N ASP A 235 15.05 0.79 9.92
CA ASP A 235 15.82 1.79 9.17
C ASP A 235 15.56 3.25 9.60
N GLY A 236 14.61 3.46 10.52
CA GLY A 236 14.20 4.79 10.98
C GLY A 236 13.40 5.57 9.94
N HIS A 237 12.97 4.94 8.84
CA HIS A 237 12.12 5.59 7.84
C HIS A 237 10.74 5.87 8.43
N VAL A 238 10.16 7.03 8.11
CA VAL A 238 8.88 7.45 8.65
C VAL A 238 7.85 7.50 7.54
N TYR A 239 6.82 6.68 7.68
CA TYR A 239 5.70 6.60 6.76
C TYR A 239 4.52 7.33 7.39
N ARG A 240 3.84 8.14 6.59
CA ARG A 240 2.54 8.68 6.96
C ARG A 240 1.52 7.55 6.92
N THR A 241 0.51 7.64 7.77
CA THR A 241 -0.52 6.61 7.89
C THR A 241 -1.90 7.21 7.79
N VAL A 242 -2.82 6.50 7.15
CA VAL A 242 -4.21 6.92 6.98
C VAL A 242 -5.15 5.85 7.50
N ASN A 243 -6.22 6.29 8.17
CA ASN A 243 -7.30 5.42 8.57
C ASN A 243 -8.37 5.48 7.49
N ILE A 244 -8.70 4.34 6.88
CA ILE A 244 -9.73 4.22 5.86
C ILE A 244 -10.65 3.06 6.26
N GLY A 245 -11.88 3.40 6.61
CA GLY A 245 -12.77 2.45 7.29
C GLY A 245 -12.22 2.05 8.66
N ASP A 246 -12.09 0.76 8.89
CA ASP A 246 -11.55 0.14 10.10
C ASP A 246 -10.05 -0.22 10.00
N GLN A 247 -9.41 0.10 8.87
CA GLN A 247 -8.02 -0.24 8.60
C GLN A 247 -7.11 0.99 8.66
N THR A 248 -5.90 0.81 9.18
CA THR A 248 -4.82 1.80 9.09
C THR A 248 -3.82 1.37 8.03
N TRP A 249 -3.59 2.21 7.03
CA TRP A 249 -2.71 1.96 5.90
C TRP A 249 -1.50 2.89 5.90
N MET A 250 -0.36 2.43 5.37
CA MET A 250 0.69 3.34 4.91
C MET A 250 0.16 4.19 3.75
N ALA A 251 0.43 5.49 3.81
CA ALA A 251 0.11 6.43 2.73
C ALA A 251 1.19 6.48 1.65
N GLU A 252 2.41 6.05 1.97
CA GLU A 252 3.51 5.91 1.02
C GLU A 252 3.86 4.45 0.74
N ASN A 253 4.53 4.23 -0.39
CA ASN A 253 5.07 2.93 -0.74
C ASN A 253 6.28 2.62 0.15
N LEU A 254 6.41 1.37 0.60
CA LEU A 254 7.50 0.94 1.46
C LEU A 254 8.87 1.15 0.78
N SER A 255 9.82 1.75 1.49
CA SER A 255 11.18 2.03 1.02
C SER A 255 12.28 1.33 1.84
N TYR A 256 11.92 0.26 2.56
CA TYR A 256 12.85 -0.52 3.36
C TYR A 256 13.91 -1.22 2.50
N ASP A 257 15.18 -0.94 2.79
CA ASP A 257 16.30 -1.59 2.10
C ASP A 257 16.54 -3.01 2.61
N MET A 258 16.25 -4.00 1.75
CA MET A 258 16.56 -5.40 2.00
C MET A 258 17.03 -6.13 0.74
N ALA A 259 17.64 -7.30 0.95
CA ALA A 259 18.05 -8.18 -0.14
C ALA A 259 16.87 -8.48 -1.08
N GLY A 260 17.07 -8.24 -2.38
CA GLY A 260 16.05 -8.44 -3.41
C GLY A 260 14.95 -7.37 -3.46
N SER A 261 15.18 -6.22 -2.82
CA SER A 261 14.50 -4.96 -3.12
C SER A 261 15.39 -4.06 -3.96
N GLU A 262 14.80 -3.29 -4.87
CA GLU A 262 15.54 -2.53 -5.89
C GLU A 262 15.01 -1.10 -6.04
N CYS A 263 15.95 -0.19 -6.31
CA CYS A 263 15.71 1.17 -6.74
C CYS A 263 15.95 1.27 -8.25
N TRP A 264 14.92 1.65 -9.01
CA TRP A 264 14.99 1.51 -10.46
C TRP A 264 15.72 2.66 -11.17
N ALA A 265 15.59 3.91 -10.71
CA ALA A 265 16.13 5.07 -11.43
C ALA A 265 17.40 5.68 -10.79
N ASP A 266 17.41 5.88 -9.47
CA ASP A 266 18.56 6.20 -8.62
C ASP A 266 18.16 6.04 -7.13
N ASP A 267 19.13 6.02 -6.20
CA ASP A 267 18.85 5.90 -4.75
C ASP A 267 17.95 7.02 -4.21
N SER A 268 17.96 8.21 -4.84
CA SER A 268 17.15 9.36 -4.41
C SER A 268 15.67 9.28 -4.82
N THR A 269 15.32 8.40 -5.77
CA THR A 269 13.92 8.17 -6.19
C THR A 269 13.16 7.22 -5.27
N CYS A 270 13.85 6.33 -4.56
CA CYS A 270 13.23 5.39 -3.62
C CYS A 270 12.67 6.06 -2.37
N ASP A 271 13.31 7.12 -1.89
CA ASP A 271 12.79 7.89 -0.76
C ASP A 271 11.43 8.54 -1.05
N VAL A 272 11.13 8.78 -2.34
CA VAL A 272 9.88 9.43 -2.78
C VAL A 272 8.85 8.43 -3.29
N ARG A 273 9.28 7.38 -4.00
CA ARG A 273 8.38 6.44 -4.71
C ARG A 273 8.29 5.06 -4.07
N GLY A 274 9.08 4.81 -3.04
CA GLY A 274 9.30 3.49 -2.46
C GLY A 274 10.18 2.60 -3.34
N ARG A 275 10.45 1.41 -2.84
CA ARG A 275 11.24 0.37 -3.51
C ARG A 275 10.34 -0.64 -4.23
N TYR A 276 10.93 -1.36 -5.17
CA TYR A 276 10.31 -2.54 -5.79
C TYR A 276 10.82 -3.79 -5.11
N TYR A 277 9.92 -4.73 -4.83
CA TYR A 277 10.24 -5.98 -4.16
C TYR A 277 9.81 -7.13 -5.05
N GLY A 278 10.63 -8.18 -5.13
CA GLY A 278 10.15 -9.48 -5.58
C GLY A 278 9.13 -10.04 -4.58
N TRP A 279 8.17 -10.82 -5.05
CA TRP A 279 7.07 -11.32 -4.21
C TRP A 279 7.56 -12.10 -2.97
N ASP A 280 8.62 -12.92 -3.12
CA ASP A 280 9.20 -13.65 -1.99
C ASP A 280 9.71 -12.74 -0.86
N ASN A 281 10.31 -11.62 -1.24
CA ASN A 281 10.82 -10.63 -0.29
C ASN A 281 9.67 -9.80 0.30
N ALA A 282 8.64 -9.53 -0.49
CA ALA A 282 7.50 -8.72 -0.08
C ALA A 282 6.78 -9.27 1.16
N LYS A 283 6.70 -10.60 1.28
CA LYS A 283 6.12 -11.31 2.45
C LYS A 283 6.74 -10.90 3.79
N ASN A 284 8.00 -10.45 3.78
CA ASN A 284 8.75 -10.10 4.98
C ASN A 284 9.20 -8.62 4.99
N ALA A 285 8.74 -7.83 4.01
CA ALA A 285 9.22 -6.47 3.84
C ALA A 285 8.56 -5.50 4.83
N CYS A 286 7.32 -5.71 5.24
CA CYS A 286 6.63 -4.80 6.17
C CYS A 286 7.22 -4.87 7.61
N PRO A 287 7.24 -3.74 8.35
CA PRO A 287 7.79 -3.68 9.70
C PRO A 287 6.90 -4.37 10.73
N VAL A 288 7.44 -4.70 11.90
CA VAL A 288 6.65 -5.31 12.99
C VAL A 288 5.46 -4.42 13.36
N GLY A 289 4.28 -5.03 13.50
CA GLY A 289 3.02 -4.32 13.70
C GLY A 289 2.33 -3.90 12.39
N TRP A 290 2.90 -4.29 11.25
CA TRP A 290 2.40 -4.06 9.91
C TRP A 290 2.65 -5.30 9.05
N HIS A 291 1.81 -5.51 8.05
CA HIS A 291 1.96 -6.67 7.17
C HIS A 291 1.63 -6.34 5.70
N LEU A 292 2.07 -7.25 4.83
CA LEU A 292 1.72 -7.22 3.41
C LEU A 292 0.22 -7.51 3.30
N PRO A 293 -0.58 -6.63 2.68
CA PRO A 293 -2.03 -6.77 2.72
C PRO A 293 -2.51 -8.05 2.03
N SER A 294 -3.55 -8.64 2.60
CA SER A 294 -4.30 -9.73 1.98
C SER A 294 -5.30 -9.20 0.94
N ILE A 295 -5.85 -10.10 0.12
CA ILE A 295 -6.94 -9.76 -0.81
C ILE A 295 -8.16 -9.21 -0.07
N ALA A 296 -8.51 -9.78 1.09
CA ALA A 296 -9.66 -9.34 1.89
C ALA A 296 -9.47 -7.90 2.39
N GLU A 297 -8.24 -7.54 2.74
CA GLU A 297 -7.93 -6.19 3.22
C GLU A 297 -7.99 -5.16 2.10
N TRP A 298 -7.52 -5.51 0.90
CA TRP A 298 -7.73 -4.66 -0.28
C TRP A 298 -9.21 -4.40 -0.57
N TYR A 299 -10.05 -5.43 -0.43
CA TYR A 299 -11.48 -5.26 -0.62
C TYR A 299 -12.17 -4.48 0.50
N THR A 300 -11.70 -4.62 1.74
CA THR A 300 -12.16 -3.81 2.88
C THR A 300 -11.89 -2.34 2.60
N LEU A 301 -10.67 -2.02 2.13
CA LEU A 301 -10.30 -0.69 1.65
C LEU A 301 -11.24 -0.21 0.53
N PHE A 302 -11.47 -1.02 -0.51
CA PHE A 302 -12.35 -0.64 -1.62
C PHE A 302 -13.77 -0.35 -1.14
N SER A 303 -14.31 -1.16 -0.23
CA SER A 303 -15.64 -0.95 0.34
C SER A 303 -15.72 0.36 1.12
N ALA A 304 -14.68 0.69 1.89
CA ALA A 304 -14.62 1.91 2.69
C ALA A 304 -14.61 3.19 1.83
N VAL A 305 -14.07 3.12 0.61
CA VAL A 305 -14.00 4.27 -0.32
C VAL A 305 -15.12 4.30 -1.37
N GLY A 306 -16.23 3.60 -1.13
CA GLY A 306 -17.40 3.63 -2.02
C GLY A 306 -17.45 2.52 -3.09
N GLY A 307 -16.54 1.56 -3.02
CA GLY A 307 -16.53 0.34 -3.82
C GLY A 307 -15.45 0.31 -4.90
N GLN A 308 -15.17 -0.89 -5.40
CA GLN A 308 -14.07 -1.16 -6.33
C GLN A 308 -14.10 -0.30 -7.62
N ARG A 309 -15.28 0.07 -8.13
CA ARG A 309 -15.46 0.85 -9.37
C ARG A 309 -15.06 2.32 -9.26
N VAL A 310 -14.99 2.86 -8.03
CA VAL A 310 -14.64 4.27 -7.76
C VAL A 310 -13.33 4.40 -6.97
N ALA A 311 -12.85 3.29 -6.38
CA ALA A 311 -11.68 3.24 -5.53
C ALA A 311 -10.42 3.83 -6.19
N GLY A 312 -10.23 3.65 -7.49
CA GLY A 312 -9.14 4.28 -8.24
C GLY A 312 -9.23 5.80 -8.19
N LYS A 313 -10.40 6.40 -8.41
CA LYS A 313 -10.56 7.86 -8.35
C LYS A 313 -10.20 8.44 -6.98
N THR A 314 -10.58 7.74 -5.91
CA THR A 314 -10.44 8.22 -4.52
C THR A 314 -9.12 7.87 -3.85
N LEU A 315 -8.41 6.82 -4.30
CA LEU A 315 -7.16 6.33 -3.69
C LEU A 315 -5.90 6.73 -4.45
N LYS A 316 -6.01 6.97 -5.76
CA LYS A 316 -4.88 7.45 -6.56
C LYS A 316 -4.42 8.80 -6.02
N ALA A 317 -3.10 8.97 -5.93
CA ALA A 317 -2.50 10.25 -5.65
C ALA A 317 -3.01 11.30 -6.65
N LYS A 318 -3.24 12.53 -6.18
CA LYS A 318 -3.65 13.67 -7.02
C LYS A 318 -2.70 13.96 -8.19
N THR A 319 -1.49 13.40 -8.14
CA THR A 319 -0.38 13.75 -9.01
C THR A 319 0.48 12.53 -9.31
N GLY A 320 1.24 12.58 -10.40
CA GLY A 320 2.18 11.51 -10.76
C GLY A 320 1.59 10.39 -11.64
N TRP A 321 0.44 10.63 -12.27
CA TRP A 321 -0.23 9.74 -13.23
C TRP A 321 -0.18 10.31 -14.64
N ASP A 322 -0.01 9.45 -15.67
CA ASP A 322 0.08 9.88 -17.07
C ASP A 322 -1.23 10.47 -17.62
N ARG A 323 -2.39 10.05 -17.07
CA ARG A 323 -3.69 10.72 -17.19
C ARG A 323 -4.50 10.47 -15.92
N CYS A 324 -4.75 11.51 -15.15
CA CYS A 324 -5.80 11.48 -14.12
C CYS A 324 -6.22 12.90 -13.78
N ASP A 325 -7.08 13.48 -14.63
CA ASP A 325 -7.50 14.87 -14.51
C ASP A 325 -8.48 15.11 -13.33
N ASP A 326 -8.97 14.04 -12.70
CA ASP A 326 -9.94 14.06 -11.59
C ASP A 326 -9.59 13.12 -10.42
N CYS A 327 -8.31 12.75 -10.25
CA CYS A 327 -7.84 12.03 -9.06
C CYS A 327 -7.98 12.90 -7.81
N GLU A 328 -8.79 12.44 -6.84
CA GLU A 328 -9.15 13.27 -5.67
C GLU A 328 -8.28 12.97 -4.44
N ASP A 329 -7.66 11.78 -4.35
CA ASP A 329 -6.97 11.28 -3.15
C ASP A 329 -7.72 11.62 -1.85
N GLU A 330 -9.05 11.43 -1.86
CA GLU A 330 -9.97 11.94 -0.84
C GLU A 330 -9.60 11.42 0.56
N TYR A 331 -9.03 10.23 0.62
CA TYR A 331 -8.67 9.53 1.85
C TYR A 331 -7.18 9.63 2.21
N GLY A 332 -6.39 10.36 1.42
CA GLY A 332 -4.95 10.55 1.65
C GLY A 332 -4.12 9.28 1.47
N PHE A 333 -4.64 8.29 0.75
CA PHE A 333 -3.95 7.04 0.45
C PHE A 333 -2.77 7.28 -0.49
N SER A 334 -2.83 8.25 -1.39
CA SER A 334 -1.69 8.69 -2.21
C SER A 334 -1.02 7.56 -3.01
N ALA A 335 -1.80 6.71 -3.70
CA ALA A 335 -1.23 5.70 -4.60
C ALA A 335 -0.56 6.35 -5.82
N MET A 336 0.76 6.21 -5.93
CA MET A 336 1.55 6.76 -7.05
C MET A 336 1.75 5.72 -8.14
N SER A 337 1.68 6.12 -9.42
CA SER A 337 1.96 5.19 -10.52
C SER A 337 3.47 4.95 -10.65
N THR A 338 3.92 3.83 -10.11
CA THR A 338 5.31 3.35 -10.19
C THR A 338 5.45 2.23 -11.24
N GLY A 339 4.35 1.60 -11.64
CA GLY A 339 4.30 0.44 -12.52
C GLY A 339 4.99 -0.78 -11.91
N ILE A 340 5.43 -1.68 -12.78
CA ILE A 340 6.14 -2.90 -12.41
C ILE A 340 7.54 -2.94 -13.03
N ALA A 341 8.46 -3.64 -12.37
CA ALA A 341 9.80 -3.89 -12.87
C ALA A 341 10.01 -5.37 -13.15
N TYR A 342 10.66 -5.67 -14.26
CA TYR A 342 11.22 -6.98 -14.58
C TYR A 342 12.74 -6.90 -14.50
N SER A 343 13.40 -8.06 -14.44
CA SER A 343 14.85 -8.22 -14.20
C SER A 343 15.80 -7.26 -14.95
N THR A 344 15.41 -6.72 -16.10
CA THR A 344 16.20 -5.74 -16.86
C THR A 344 15.40 -4.54 -17.39
N VAL A 345 14.09 -4.43 -17.12
CA VAL A 345 13.24 -3.33 -17.65
C VAL A 345 12.13 -2.95 -16.67
N GLN A 346 12.01 -1.65 -16.35
CA GLN A 346 10.78 -1.09 -15.78
C GLN A 346 9.80 -0.83 -16.90
N VAL A 347 8.60 -1.34 -16.71
CA VAL A 347 7.46 -0.98 -17.54
C VAL A 347 6.68 0.05 -16.73
N SER A 348 6.88 1.33 -17.07
CA SER A 348 5.97 2.39 -16.65
C SER A 348 4.72 2.27 -17.51
N ASP A 349 3.82 1.38 -17.11
CA ASP A 349 2.50 1.19 -17.71
C ASP A 349 1.47 2.24 -17.22
N GLY A 350 1.91 3.16 -16.37
CA GLY A 350 1.09 4.20 -15.77
C GLY A 350 0.22 3.67 -14.63
N ASN A 351 0.47 2.47 -14.11
CA ASN A 351 -0.32 1.87 -13.04
C ASN A 351 0.36 2.05 -11.67
N ALA A 352 -0.42 1.99 -10.60
CA ALA A 352 0.07 1.81 -9.24
C ALA A 352 -0.24 0.40 -8.79
N ASP A 353 0.81 -0.38 -8.61
CA ASP A 353 0.73 -1.83 -8.40
C ASP A 353 1.34 -2.19 -7.05
N PHE A 354 0.62 -3.02 -6.29
CA PHE A 354 0.97 -3.36 -4.92
C PHE A 354 0.84 -4.85 -4.65
N TRP A 355 1.92 -5.51 -4.26
CA TRP A 355 1.85 -6.93 -3.91
C TRP A 355 0.80 -7.21 -2.82
N SER A 356 0.14 -8.35 -2.96
CA SER A 356 -0.71 -8.97 -1.94
C SER A 356 -0.03 -10.22 -1.38
N PHE A 357 -0.38 -10.59 -0.15
CA PHE A 357 0.17 -11.77 0.52
C PHE A 357 -0.27 -13.11 -0.10
N ALA A 358 -1.22 -13.10 -1.04
CA ALA A 358 -1.80 -14.31 -1.62
C ALA A 358 -1.07 -14.79 -2.90
N GLU A 359 -0.69 -16.07 -2.92
CA GLU A 359 -0.33 -16.79 -4.16
C GLU A 359 -1.60 -17.06 -5.00
N SER A 360 -1.51 -16.84 -6.31
CA SER A 360 -2.55 -17.20 -7.27
C SER A 360 -2.39 -18.65 -7.73
N ASP A 361 -1.15 -18.99 -8.12
CA ASP A 361 -0.76 -20.34 -8.53
C ASP A 361 0.74 -20.59 -8.26
N SER A 362 1.30 -21.64 -8.86
CA SER A 362 2.70 -22.02 -8.64
C SER A 362 3.74 -21.02 -9.18
N ASN A 363 3.32 -20.05 -10.01
CA ASN A 363 4.19 -19.07 -10.66
C ASN A 363 3.72 -17.61 -10.47
N HIS A 364 2.50 -17.39 -9.98
CA HIS A 364 1.91 -16.06 -9.88
C HIS A 364 1.44 -15.74 -8.46
N ALA A 365 1.50 -14.45 -8.10
CA ALA A 365 0.88 -13.89 -6.91
C ALA A 365 -0.06 -12.75 -7.25
N TYR A 366 -1.02 -12.51 -6.36
CA TYR A 366 -1.94 -11.40 -6.52
C TYR A 366 -1.29 -10.06 -6.17
N PHE A 367 -1.73 -9.02 -6.86
CA PHE A 367 -1.45 -7.63 -6.55
C PHE A 367 -2.70 -6.78 -6.76
N MET A 368 -2.77 -5.67 -6.02
CA MET A 368 -3.75 -4.62 -6.27
C MET A 368 -3.18 -3.67 -7.32
N SER A 369 -3.97 -3.38 -8.35
CA SER A 369 -3.60 -2.50 -9.46
C SER A 369 -4.62 -1.38 -9.60
N LEU A 370 -4.13 -0.14 -9.60
CA LEU A 370 -4.89 1.03 -10.04
C LEU A 370 -4.34 1.45 -11.40
N ALA A 371 -5.17 1.38 -12.45
CA ALA A 371 -4.72 1.74 -13.79
C ALA A 371 -5.07 3.19 -14.15
N PHE A 372 -4.20 3.87 -14.91
CA PHE A 372 -4.38 5.31 -15.20
C PHE A 372 -5.72 5.61 -15.91
N TYR A 373 -6.20 4.72 -16.77
CA TYR A 373 -7.37 4.95 -17.63
C TYR A 373 -8.72 4.60 -17.01
N THR A 374 -8.77 4.14 -15.76
CA THR A 374 -10.02 3.74 -15.11
C THR A 374 -10.03 4.09 -13.63
N ASP A 375 -11.21 4.40 -13.10
CA ASP A 375 -11.46 4.63 -11.67
C ASP A 375 -11.61 3.33 -10.88
N MET A 376 -11.49 2.19 -11.54
CA MET A 376 -11.60 0.89 -10.92
C MET A 376 -10.27 0.45 -10.32
N ALA A 377 -10.30 0.00 -9.06
CA ALA A 377 -9.21 -0.78 -8.49
C ALA A 377 -9.37 -2.25 -8.91
N ASN A 378 -8.29 -2.95 -9.23
CA ASN A 378 -8.34 -4.35 -9.64
C ASN A 378 -7.45 -5.21 -8.74
N ILE A 379 -7.89 -6.44 -8.47
CA ILE A 379 -7.01 -7.49 -7.95
C ILE A 379 -6.72 -8.41 -9.12
N ILE A 380 -5.47 -8.45 -9.54
CA ILE A 380 -4.98 -9.24 -10.67
C ILE A 380 -3.75 -10.03 -10.22
N ASP A 381 -3.37 -11.05 -10.97
CA ASP A 381 -2.21 -11.88 -10.68
C ASP A 381 -1.02 -11.52 -11.58
N GLN A 382 0.19 -11.70 -11.05
CA GLN A 382 1.43 -11.39 -11.71
C GLN A 382 2.49 -12.45 -11.43
N ASP A 383 3.28 -12.75 -12.44
CA ASP A 383 4.36 -13.73 -12.36
C ASP A 383 5.47 -13.29 -11.39
N TYR A 384 6.08 -14.25 -10.70
CA TYR A 384 7.14 -14.02 -9.70
C TYR A 384 8.40 -13.34 -10.25
N SER A 385 8.58 -13.28 -11.57
CA SER A 385 9.68 -12.50 -12.17
C SER A 385 9.50 -10.99 -12.05
N ALA A 386 8.27 -10.53 -11.79
CA ALA A 386 7.97 -9.13 -11.57
C ALA A 386 8.44 -8.68 -10.18
N ARG A 387 8.66 -7.38 -10.08
CA ARG A 387 8.83 -6.65 -8.83
C ARG A 387 7.83 -5.51 -8.81
N SER A 388 7.21 -5.33 -7.67
CA SER A 388 6.14 -4.36 -7.48
C SER A 388 6.32 -3.63 -6.15
N SER A 389 5.62 -2.52 -5.99
CA SER A 389 5.64 -1.75 -4.75
C SER A 389 4.89 -2.50 -3.64
N ILE A 390 5.12 -2.09 -2.40
CA ILE A 390 4.41 -2.62 -1.23
C ILE A 390 3.79 -1.46 -0.50
N ARG A 391 2.59 -1.69 0.02
CA ARG A 391 1.91 -0.76 0.89
C ARG A 391 1.37 -1.51 2.09
N CYS A 392 2.01 -1.34 3.23
CA CYS A 392 1.68 -2.14 4.40
C CYS A 392 0.38 -1.66 5.05
N VAL A 393 -0.34 -2.60 5.64
CA VAL A 393 -1.51 -2.35 6.49
C VAL A 393 -1.14 -2.70 7.93
N LYS A 394 -1.63 -1.91 8.89
CA LYS A 394 -1.32 -2.07 10.31
C LYS A 394 -2.07 -3.27 10.87
N ASP A 395 -1.40 -4.01 11.74
CA ASP A 395 -2.04 -5.07 12.50
C ASP A 395 -3.14 -4.46 13.38
N GLY A 396 -4.36 -4.97 13.29
CA GLY A 396 -5.49 -4.49 14.09
C GLY A 396 -5.21 -4.59 15.60
N ALA A 397 -5.95 -3.84 16.42
CA ALA A 397 -5.89 -3.92 17.88
C ALA A 397 -6.43 -5.27 18.39
N ARG A 398 -5.66 -6.33 18.21
CA ARG A 398 -5.71 -7.56 19.00
C ARG A 398 -4.40 -7.65 19.78
N GLU A 399 -4.54 -8.04 21.04
CA GLU A 399 -3.51 -8.02 22.07
C GLU A 399 -2.15 -8.56 21.63
N LYS A 400 -1.10 -8.17 22.36
CA LYS A 400 0.29 -8.64 22.22
C LYS A 400 0.37 -10.14 21.88
N VAL A 401 0.53 -10.45 20.61
CA VAL A 401 0.84 -11.80 20.14
C VAL A 401 2.21 -11.75 19.47
N ASN A 402 3.05 -12.70 19.87
CA ASN A 402 4.41 -12.94 19.41
C ASN A 402 4.46 -12.94 17.86
N PRO A 403 5.45 -12.28 17.20
CA PRO A 403 5.57 -12.24 15.74
C PRO A 403 5.67 -13.60 15.03
N ALA A 404 5.86 -14.68 15.78
CA ALA A 404 5.79 -16.06 15.28
C ALA A 404 4.38 -16.67 15.26
N SER A 405 3.34 -15.91 15.63
CA SER A 405 1.97 -16.43 15.82
C SER A 405 0.84 -15.58 15.22
N LEU A 406 1.15 -14.66 14.30
CA LEU A 406 0.13 -14.02 13.47
C LEU A 406 0.25 -14.47 12.01
N PRO A 407 -0.52 -15.49 11.63
CA PRO A 407 -1.11 -15.57 10.31
C PRO A 407 -2.63 -15.42 10.46
N VAL A 408 -3.23 -14.35 9.97
CA VAL A 408 -4.48 -14.59 9.22
C VAL A 408 -4.03 -14.99 7.83
N LYS A 409 -3.51 -16.22 7.74
CA LYS A 409 -3.57 -16.95 6.48
C LYS A 409 -5.04 -16.87 6.08
N VAL A 410 -5.32 -16.67 4.79
CA VAL A 410 -6.51 -17.28 4.23
C VAL A 410 -6.31 -18.77 4.52
N GLU A 411 -6.83 -19.25 5.64
CA GLU A 411 -6.74 -20.65 6.00
C GLU A 411 -7.54 -21.34 4.91
N LYS A 412 -6.80 -21.90 3.94
CA LYS A 412 -7.37 -22.78 2.94
C LYS A 412 -8.27 -23.73 3.70
N GLY A 413 -9.55 -23.75 3.34
CA GLY A 413 -10.52 -24.45 4.16
C GLY A 413 -10.06 -25.89 4.36
N VAL A 414 -10.28 -26.42 5.56
CA VAL A 414 -9.82 -27.77 5.87
C VAL A 414 -10.73 -28.74 5.13
N GLU A 415 -10.16 -29.37 4.10
CA GLU A 415 -10.87 -30.31 3.25
C GLU A 415 -11.10 -31.62 4.00
N SER A 416 -12.33 -32.11 3.91
CA SER A 416 -12.70 -33.46 4.36
C SER A 416 -13.75 -34.02 3.40
N PHE A 417 -14.26 -35.21 3.69
CA PHE A 417 -15.27 -35.87 2.89
C PHE A 417 -16.37 -36.42 3.77
N MET A 418 -17.60 -36.39 3.25
CA MET A 418 -18.75 -37.03 3.86
C MET A 418 -19.46 -37.91 2.83
N THR A 419 -20.00 -39.04 3.26
CA THR A 419 -20.77 -39.94 2.39
C THR A 419 -22.22 -39.92 2.83
N ASP A 420 -23.11 -39.56 1.90
CA ASP A 420 -24.54 -39.67 2.10
C ASP A 420 -24.94 -41.15 2.06
N LYS A 421 -25.40 -41.67 3.20
CA LYS A 421 -25.77 -43.09 3.34
C LYS A 421 -27.01 -43.48 2.53
N ARG A 422 -27.79 -42.49 2.08
CA ARG A 422 -29.05 -42.72 1.37
C ARG A 422 -28.83 -43.16 -0.08
N ASP A 423 -27.78 -42.65 -0.73
CA ASP A 423 -27.46 -42.94 -2.13
C ASP A 423 -25.99 -43.37 -2.37
N GLY A 424 -25.15 -43.32 -1.33
CA GLY A 424 -23.72 -43.65 -1.42
C GLY A 424 -22.86 -42.56 -2.05
N GLN A 425 -23.42 -41.39 -2.40
CA GLN A 425 -22.67 -40.28 -2.96
C GLN A 425 -21.74 -39.71 -1.90
N THR A 426 -20.47 -39.53 -2.27
CA THR A 426 -19.48 -38.86 -1.41
C THR A 426 -19.33 -37.41 -1.89
N TYR A 427 -19.36 -36.48 -0.93
CA TYR A 427 -19.22 -35.05 -1.13
C TYR A 427 -17.98 -34.55 -0.39
N LYS A 428 -17.25 -33.66 -1.04
CA LYS A 428 -16.21 -32.88 -0.39
C LYS A 428 -16.85 -31.87 0.57
N THR A 429 -16.27 -31.74 1.75
CA THR A 429 -16.64 -30.74 2.75
C THR A 429 -15.47 -29.82 3.05
N ILE A 430 -15.76 -28.61 3.51
CA ILE A 430 -14.78 -27.57 3.73
C ILE A 430 -15.11 -26.79 5.01
N LYS A 431 -14.15 -26.69 5.94
CA LYS A 431 -14.30 -25.81 7.10
C LYS A 431 -13.88 -24.38 6.73
N ILE A 432 -14.78 -23.41 6.86
CA ILE A 432 -14.55 -21.97 6.62
C ILE A 432 -15.02 -21.20 7.85
N GLY A 433 -14.09 -20.50 8.51
CA GLY A 433 -14.34 -19.98 9.86
C GLY A 433 -14.71 -21.13 10.80
N GLU A 434 -15.81 -21.00 11.52
CA GLU A 434 -16.30 -22.06 12.43
C GLU A 434 -17.26 -23.07 11.78
N GLN A 435 -17.70 -22.82 10.55
CA GLN A 435 -18.70 -23.66 9.89
C GLN A 435 -18.08 -24.67 8.92
N THR A 436 -18.63 -25.87 8.88
CA THR A 436 -18.24 -26.89 7.89
C THR A 436 -19.33 -27.02 6.82
N TRP A 437 -18.98 -26.67 5.59
CA TRP A 437 -19.88 -26.61 4.45
C TRP A 437 -19.65 -27.77 3.49
N MET A 438 -20.68 -28.20 2.76
CA MET A 438 -20.47 -28.93 1.52
C MET A 438 -19.79 -28.01 0.48
N ALA A 439 -18.69 -28.47 -0.12
CA ALA A 439 -18.03 -27.79 -1.24
C ALA A 439 -18.70 -28.07 -2.60
N GLU A 440 -19.58 -29.07 -2.63
CA GLU A 440 -20.33 -29.49 -3.80
C GLU A 440 -21.84 -29.34 -3.57
N ASN A 441 -22.59 -29.10 -4.63
CA ASN A 441 -24.05 -29.05 -4.53
C ASN A 441 -24.61 -30.45 -4.28
N LEU A 442 -25.64 -30.55 -3.43
CA LEU A 442 -26.31 -31.80 -3.14
C LEU A 442 -26.89 -32.44 -4.43
N ASN A 443 -26.69 -33.74 -4.61
CA ASN A 443 -27.10 -34.49 -5.79
C ASN A 443 -28.02 -35.69 -5.46
N TYR A 444 -28.72 -35.64 -4.34
CA TYR A 444 -29.67 -36.67 -3.91
C TYR A 444 -30.96 -36.65 -4.76
N ASP A 445 -31.38 -37.80 -5.28
CA ASP A 445 -32.59 -37.90 -6.09
C ASP A 445 -33.86 -37.94 -5.22
N VAL A 446 -34.66 -36.89 -5.32
CA VAL A 446 -36.05 -36.89 -4.83
C VAL A 446 -36.99 -36.96 -6.04
N PRO A 447 -37.61 -38.12 -6.32
CA PRO A 447 -38.45 -38.31 -7.49
C PRO A 447 -39.58 -37.28 -7.60
N GLY A 448 -39.66 -36.61 -8.75
CA GLY A 448 -40.69 -35.60 -9.04
C GLY A 448 -40.51 -34.26 -8.30
N LYS A 449 -39.47 -34.12 -7.48
CA LYS A 449 -39.22 -32.94 -6.64
C LYS A 449 -37.81 -32.36 -6.75
N SER A 450 -36.95 -33.06 -7.47
CA SER A 450 -35.62 -32.61 -7.85
C SER A 450 -35.33 -33.01 -9.30
N TYR A 451 -34.48 -32.27 -9.99
CA TYR A 451 -34.05 -32.64 -11.33
C TYR A 451 -32.69 -32.02 -11.71
N CYS A 452 -32.05 -32.59 -12.73
CA CYS A 452 -30.83 -32.03 -13.31
C CYS A 452 -31.16 -30.81 -14.17
N TYR A 453 -30.34 -29.77 -14.14
CA TYR A 453 -30.52 -28.61 -15.02
C TYR A 453 -30.74 -29.03 -16.49
N GLY A 454 -31.71 -28.41 -17.16
CA GLY A 454 -32.15 -28.72 -18.53
C GLY A 454 -32.91 -30.05 -18.65
N LYS A 455 -33.18 -30.74 -17.54
CA LYS A 455 -33.59 -32.16 -17.51
C LYS A 455 -32.59 -33.08 -18.22
N ILE A 456 -31.31 -32.69 -18.24
CA ILE A 456 -30.23 -33.45 -18.87
C ILE A 456 -29.50 -34.24 -17.79
N PRO A 457 -29.51 -35.59 -17.81
CA PRO A 457 -28.92 -36.41 -16.75
C PRO A 457 -27.45 -36.08 -16.43
N SER A 458 -26.63 -35.77 -17.44
CA SER A 458 -25.22 -35.43 -17.24
C SER A 458 -25.01 -34.14 -16.44
N ASN A 459 -25.99 -33.24 -16.42
CA ASN A 459 -25.89 -31.98 -15.68
C ASN A 459 -25.99 -32.18 -14.16
N CYS A 460 -26.58 -33.28 -13.69
CA CYS A 460 -26.55 -33.61 -12.26
C CYS A 460 -25.11 -33.85 -11.77
N ALA A 461 -24.28 -34.53 -12.57
CA ALA A 461 -22.87 -34.74 -12.22
C ALA A 461 -22.05 -33.44 -12.26
N LYS A 462 -22.48 -32.45 -13.07
CA LYS A 462 -21.78 -31.18 -13.24
C LYS A 462 -22.18 -30.14 -12.18
N TYR A 463 -23.47 -30.04 -11.87
CA TYR A 463 -24.05 -28.95 -11.10
C TYR A 463 -24.72 -29.41 -9.79
N GLY A 464 -24.86 -30.70 -9.57
CA GLY A 464 -25.82 -31.24 -8.61
C GLY A 464 -27.26 -31.12 -9.13
N ARG A 465 -28.22 -31.33 -8.23
CA ARG A 465 -29.66 -31.22 -8.53
C ARG A 465 -30.21 -29.87 -8.11
N LEU A 466 -31.27 -29.46 -8.79
CA LEU A 466 -32.13 -28.37 -8.37
C LEU A 466 -33.33 -28.94 -7.63
N TYR A 467 -33.70 -28.34 -6.50
CA TYR A 467 -34.73 -28.82 -5.59
C TYR A 467 -35.86 -27.81 -5.43
N GLU A 468 -37.08 -28.31 -5.28
CA GLU A 468 -38.23 -27.51 -4.85
C GLU A 468 -38.01 -27.01 -3.41
N ASN A 469 -38.43 -25.77 -3.12
CA ASN A 469 -38.21 -25.09 -1.83
C ASN A 469 -38.51 -25.94 -0.57
N ARG A 470 -39.69 -26.54 -0.47
CA ARG A 470 -40.12 -27.34 0.70
C ARG A 470 -39.31 -28.61 0.86
N ILE A 471 -38.85 -29.19 -0.25
CA ILE A 471 -37.96 -30.35 -0.20
C ILE A 471 -36.57 -29.93 0.25
N ALA A 472 -36.09 -28.76 -0.18
CA ALA A 472 -34.78 -28.25 0.24
C ALA A 472 -34.63 -28.17 1.77
N MET A 473 -35.71 -27.86 2.50
CA MET A 473 -35.74 -27.76 3.96
C MET A 473 -35.34 -29.07 4.68
N GLU A 474 -35.56 -30.22 4.05
CA GLU A 474 -35.43 -31.53 4.69
C GLU A 474 -34.44 -32.46 3.94
N VAL A 475 -33.90 -32.02 2.80
CA VAL A 475 -33.15 -32.91 1.90
C VAL A 475 -31.69 -33.12 2.31
N CYS A 476 -31.14 -32.28 3.17
CA CYS A 476 -29.77 -32.47 3.67
C CYS A 476 -29.63 -33.80 4.44
N PRO A 477 -28.49 -34.51 4.30
CA PRO A 477 -28.28 -35.79 4.98
C PRO A 477 -28.11 -35.61 6.49
N ALA A 478 -28.29 -36.67 7.28
CA ALA A 478 -28.15 -36.61 8.74
C ALA A 478 -26.78 -36.04 9.17
N GLY A 479 -26.79 -35.13 10.15
CA GLY A 479 -25.61 -34.37 10.60
C GLY A 479 -25.35 -33.11 9.77
N PHE A 480 -26.21 -32.81 8.79
CA PHE A 480 -26.18 -31.61 7.98
C PHE A 480 -27.60 -31.06 7.82
N HIS A 481 -27.70 -29.74 7.75
CA HIS A 481 -28.95 -29.03 7.53
C HIS A 481 -28.84 -28.03 6.39
N LEU A 482 -30.01 -27.56 5.94
CA LEU A 482 -30.08 -26.45 5.02
C LEU A 482 -29.68 -25.17 5.78
N PRO A 483 -28.73 -24.37 5.29
CA PRO A 483 -28.22 -23.19 5.99
C PRO A 483 -29.31 -22.13 6.14
N SER A 484 -29.38 -21.52 7.31
CA SER A 484 -30.20 -20.35 7.59
C SER A 484 -29.58 -19.06 7.02
N PRO A 485 -30.35 -17.96 6.87
CA PRO A 485 -29.79 -16.66 6.53
C PRO A 485 -28.63 -16.22 7.43
N SER A 486 -28.73 -16.45 8.75
CA SER A 486 -27.67 -16.13 9.71
C SER A 486 -26.40 -16.95 9.52
N GLU A 487 -26.52 -18.19 9.05
CA GLU A 487 -25.36 -19.03 8.77
C GLU A 487 -24.67 -18.62 7.48
N TRP A 488 -25.42 -18.17 6.47
CA TRP A 488 -24.85 -17.50 5.31
C TRP A 488 -24.15 -16.20 5.68
N GLU A 489 -24.74 -15.38 6.56
CA GLU A 489 -24.07 -14.16 7.07
C GLU A 489 -22.79 -14.50 7.82
N THR A 490 -22.78 -15.57 8.62
CA THR A 490 -21.59 -16.07 9.30
C THR A 490 -20.50 -16.45 8.31
N LEU A 491 -20.85 -17.19 7.24
CA LEU A 491 -19.94 -17.50 6.16
C LEU A 491 -19.42 -16.24 5.46
N PHE A 492 -20.31 -15.30 5.12
CA PHE A 492 -19.93 -14.05 4.47
C PHE A 492 -18.93 -13.28 5.32
N ASN A 493 -19.19 -13.14 6.62
CA ASN A 493 -18.26 -12.49 7.55
C ASN A 493 -16.92 -13.23 7.63
N ALA A 494 -16.93 -14.56 7.66
CA ALA A 494 -15.71 -15.37 7.68
C ALA A 494 -14.84 -15.21 6.42
N VAL A 495 -15.45 -14.88 5.27
CA VAL A 495 -14.74 -14.65 4.00
C VAL A 495 -14.48 -13.18 3.67
N GLY A 496 -14.69 -12.27 4.63
CA GLY A 496 -14.39 -10.83 4.51
C GLY A 496 -15.58 -9.96 4.08
N GLY A 497 -16.80 -10.47 4.20
CA GLY A 497 -18.05 -9.72 4.10
C GLY A 497 -18.91 -10.04 2.87
N GLN A 498 -20.20 -9.71 2.94
CA GLN A 498 -21.19 -10.01 1.90
C GLN A 498 -20.84 -9.36 0.55
N PHE A 499 -20.24 -8.16 0.56
CA PHE A 499 -19.91 -7.40 -0.64
C PHE A 499 -18.81 -8.04 -1.51
N ILE A 500 -18.07 -9.01 -0.96
CA ILE A 500 -17.03 -9.76 -1.68
C ILE A 500 -17.25 -11.27 -1.73
N ALA A 501 -18.24 -11.78 -1.00
CA ALA A 501 -18.53 -13.19 -0.93
C ALA A 501 -18.69 -13.83 -2.32
N GLY A 502 -19.22 -13.09 -3.31
CA GLY A 502 -19.27 -13.56 -4.70
C GLY A 502 -17.88 -13.75 -5.33
N SER A 503 -16.92 -12.86 -5.16
CA SER A 503 -15.58 -13.02 -5.77
C SER A 503 -14.79 -14.18 -5.15
N VAL A 504 -14.96 -14.46 -3.86
CA VAL A 504 -14.18 -15.48 -3.13
C VAL A 504 -14.88 -16.83 -2.96
N LEU A 505 -16.21 -16.93 -3.15
CA LEU A 505 -16.94 -18.21 -3.05
C LEU A 505 -17.25 -18.82 -4.41
N LYS A 506 -17.33 -18.04 -5.49
CA LYS A 506 -17.55 -18.53 -6.86
C LYS A 506 -16.41 -19.46 -7.28
N SER A 507 -16.73 -20.54 -7.98
CA SER A 507 -15.75 -21.46 -8.54
C SER A 507 -14.79 -20.79 -9.54
N LYS A 508 -13.57 -21.31 -9.64
CA LYS A 508 -12.53 -20.86 -10.59
C LYS A 508 -12.87 -21.04 -12.07
N LYS A 509 -13.95 -21.76 -12.38
CA LYS A 509 -14.38 -22.07 -13.76
C LYS A 509 -15.90 -22.23 -13.84
N GLY A 510 -16.43 -22.13 -15.06
CA GLY A 510 -17.83 -22.40 -15.38
C GLY A 510 -18.71 -21.16 -15.48
N TRP A 511 -18.20 -19.99 -15.09
CA TRP A 511 -18.90 -18.71 -15.22
C TRP A 511 -18.63 -18.11 -16.59
N ILE A 512 -19.67 -17.53 -17.20
CA ILE A 512 -19.54 -16.84 -18.50
C ILE A 512 -18.82 -15.49 -18.34
N ASN A 513 -18.32 -14.94 -19.46
CA ASN A 513 -17.72 -13.60 -19.55
C ASN A 513 -16.62 -13.37 -18.50
N ASP A 514 -15.77 -14.38 -18.28
CA ASP A 514 -14.70 -14.36 -17.29
C ASP A 514 -15.17 -14.03 -15.85
N GLY A 515 -16.46 -14.25 -15.55
CA GLY A 515 -17.05 -14.00 -14.24
C GLY A 515 -16.69 -15.03 -13.17
N ASN A 516 -15.61 -15.77 -13.35
CA ASN A 516 -15.14 -16.81 -12.42
C ASN A 516 -14.73 -16.18 -11.08
N GLY A 517 -14.84 -16.95 -10.00
CA GLY A 517 -14.33 -16.53 -8.70
C GLY A 517 -12.89 -17.01 -8.44
N MET A 518 -12.28 -16.44 -7.42
CA MET A 518 -10.95 -16.84 -6.95
C MET A 518 -10.97 -18.14 -6.16
N ASP A 519 -12.09 -18.44 -5.49
CA ASP A 519 -12.31 -19.63 -4.66
C ASP A 519 -11.13 -20.03 -3.73
N PRO A 520 -10.51 -19.10 -2.98
CA PRO A 520 -9.33 -19.44 -2.19
C PRO A 520 -9.66 -20.39 -1.02
N PHE A 521 -10.93 -20.42 -0.60
CA PHE A 521 -11.42 -21.29 0.48
C PHE A 521 -11.80 -22.69 0.00
N GLY A 522 -11.98 -22.91 -1.30
CA GLY A 522 -12.46 -24.18 -1.84
C GLY A 522 -13.96 -24.42 -1.61
N PHE A 523 -14.74 -23.34 -1.50
CA PHE A 523 -16.21 -23.42 -1.44
C PHE A 523 -16.78 -23.86 -2.78
N SER A 524 -16.21 -23.43 -3.90
CA SER A 524 -16.55 -23.88 -5.25
C SER A 524 -18.04 -23.71 -5.62
N ALA A 525 -18.58 -22.49 -5.51
CA ALA A 525 -19.95 -22.22 -5.99
C ALA A 525 -20.00 -22.22 -7.54
N ILE A 526 -20.70 -23.21 -8.10
CA ILE A 526 -20.82 -23.42 -9.56
C ILE A 526 -22.11 -22.75 -10.09
N PRO A 527 -22.09 -22.09 -11.25
CA PRO A 527 -23.23 -21.35 -11.77
C PRO A 527 -24.26 -22.24 -12.47
N ALA A 528 -24.97 -23.03 -11.67
CA ALA A 528 -26.02 -23.94 -12.13
C ALA A 528 -27.28 -23.23 -12.65
N GLY A 529 -27.40 -21.92 -12.47
CA GLY A 529 -28.62 -21.18 -12.76
C GLY A 529 -29.75 -21.56 -11.80
N TYR A 530 -30.97 -21.58 -12.31
CA TYR A 530 -32.15 -22.03 -11.59
C TYR A 530 -33.20 -22.62 -12.51
N GLY A 531 -34.10 -23.39 -11.90
CA GLY A 531 -35.20 -24.05 -12.55
C GLY A 531 -36.51 -23.28 -12.38
N SER A 532 -37.30 -23.20 -13.45
CA SER A 532 -38.61 -22.55 -13.47
C SER A 532 -39.51 -23.26 -14.51
N SER A 533 -40.46 -22.56 -15.14
CA SER A 533 -41.17 -23.10 -16.33
C SER A 533 -40.22 -23.50 -17.46
N VAL A 534 -39.08 -22.82 -17.55
CA VAL A 534 -37.90 -23.15 -18.35
C VAL A 534 -36.69 -22.80 -17.49
N ASP A 535 -35.65 -23.63 -17.53
CA ASP A 535 -34.41 -23.38 -16.79
C ASP A 535 -33.66 -22.17 -17.34
N ARG A 536 -33.07 -21.37 -16.43
CA ARG A 536 -32.48 -20.07 -16.75
C ARG A 536 -31.13 -19.89 -16.09
N GLU A 537 -30.36 -18.96 -16.65
CA GLU A 537 -29.11 -18.45 -16.08
C GLU A 537 -27.99 -19.48 -15.89
N GLU A 538 -27.97 -20.57 -16.67
CA GLU A 538 -26.78 -21.45 -16.75
C GLU A 538 -25.52 -20.62 -17.04
N GLY A 539 -24.47 -20.86 -16.25
CA GLY A 539 -23.21 -20.13 -16.38
C GLY A 539 -23.25 -18.68 -15.89
N LYS A 540 -24.43 -18.14 -15.56
CA LYS A 540 -24.65 -16.74 -15.16
C LYS A 540 -24.83 -16.56 -13.66
N SER A 541 -25.48 -17.51 -12.99
CA SER A 541 -25.72 -17.41 -11.55
C SER A 541 -25.66 -18.75 -10.83
N ALA A 542 -25.33 -18.69 -9.54
CA ALA A 542 -25.49 -19.80 -8.60
C ALA A 542 -26.54 -19.38 -7.57
N ASN A 543 -27.58 -20.19 -7.37
CA ASN A 543 -28.71 -19.89 -6.48
C ASN A 543 -28.85 -21.02 -5.46
N PHE A 544 -28.90 -20.68 -4.16
CA PHE A 544 -28.92 -21.63 -3.05
C PHE A 544 -30.08 -21.37 -2.09
N TRP A 545 -30.89 -22.38 -1.80
CA TRP A 545 -31.96 -22.27 -0.81
C TRP A 545 -31.44 -22.02 0.61
N CYS A 546 -32.26 -21.35 1.43
CA CYS A 546 -32.05 -21.16 2.87
C CYS A 546 -33.18 -21.81 3.68
N SER A 547 -32.91 -22.19 4.93
CA SER A 547 -33.86 -22.89 5.83
C SER A 547 -34.94 -22.04 6.48
N GLN A 548 -35.19 -20.84 5.97
CA GLN A 548 -36.20 -19.93 6.54
C GLN A 548 -37.14 -19.39 5.47
N GLU A 549 -38.43 -19.44 5.75
CA GLU A 549 -39.48 -18.75 4.99
C GLU A 549 -39.42 -17.24 5.29
N ALA A 550 -39.46 -16.42 4.24
CA ALA A 550 -39.49 -14.96 4.37
C ALA A 550 -40.88 -14.43 4.73
N ASP A 551 -41.92 -15.14 4.27
CA ASP A 551 -43.34 -14.93 4.55
C ASP A 551 -44.13 -16.21 4.15
N ASP A 552 -45.46 -16.20 4.29
CA ASP A 552 -46.35 -17.35 3.97
C ASP A 552 -46.21 -17.93 2.55
N LYS A 553 -45.47 -17.25 1.64
CA LYS A 553 -45.36 -17.59 0.23
C LYS A 553 -43.93 -17.59 -0.32
N ASN A 554 -42.98 -16.93 0.32
CA ASN A 554 -41.62 -16.74 -0.20
C ASN A 554 -40.55 -17.42 0.66
N PHE A 555 -39.53 -17.97 0.01
CA PHE A 555 -38.37 -18.58 0.65
C PHE A 555 -37.11 -17.74 0.43
N TYR A 556 -36.23 -17.68 1.42
CA TYR A 556 -34.93 -17.04 1.27
C TYR A 556 -33.98 -17.88 0.42
N TYR A 557 -33.16 -17.20 -0.38
CA TYR A 557 -32.07 -17.82 -1.13
C TYR A 557 -30.89 -16.87 -1.31
N VAL A 558 -29.70 -17.44 -1.42
CA VAL A 558 -28.48 -16.71 -1.77
C VAL A 558 -28.21 -16.82 -3.27
N LYS A 559 -27.87 -15.69 -3.90
CA LYS A 559 -27.54 -15.59 -5.32
C LYS A 559 -26.15 -14.99 -5.52
N LEU A 560 -25.32 -15.70 -6.27
CA LEU A 560 -24.05 -15.20 -6.82
C LEU A 560 -24.22 -15.00 -8.32
N LYS A 561 -23.70 -13.90 -8.89
CA LYS A 561 -23.79 -13.60 -10.34
C LYS A 561 -22.40 -13.47 -10.98
N HIS A 562 -22.35 -13.69 -12.29
CA HIS A 562 -21.10 -13.63 -13.05
C HIS A 562 -20.52 -12.21 -13.11
N ASP A 563 -21.35 -11.18 -13.10
CA ASP A 563 -21.02 -9.77 -13.32
C ASP A 563 -20.93 -8.92 -12.04
N VAL A 564 -21.12 -9.55 -10.87
CA VAL A 564 -21.02 -8.88 -9.56
C VAL A 564 -20.12 -9.67 -8.60
N PHE A 565 -19.60 -8.97 -7.61
CA PHE A 565 -18.63 -9.51 -6.64
C PHE A 565 -19.26 -9.83 -5.28
N TYR A 566 -20.46 -9.35 -5.02
CA TYR A 566 -21.17 -9.59 -3.78
C TYR A 566 -22.07 -10.83 -3.85
N ALA A 567 -22.47 -11.34 -2.69
CA ALA A 567 -23.55 -12.30 -2.57
C ALA A 567 -24.86 -11.58 -2.27
N ASP A 568 -25.89 -11.81 -3.08
CA ASP A 568 -27.24 -11.31 -2.81
C ASP A 568 -28.00 -12.29 -1.92
N MET A 569 -28.79 -11.78 -0.98
CA MET A 569 -29.82 -12.55 -0.30
C MET A 569 -31.20 -12.04 -0.73
N ASN A 570 -31.97 -12.92 -1.36
CA ASN A 570 -33.25 -12.60 -2.00
C ASN A 570 -34.36 -13.50 -1.48
N ARG A 571 -35.60 -13.21 -1.89
CA ARG A 571 -36.79 -14.00 -1.56
C ARG A 571 -37.62 -14.30 -2.81
N PHE A 572 -38.09 -15.54 -2.96
CA PHE A 572 -38.91 -15.95 -4.10
C PHE A 572 -39.86 -17.10 -3.78
N GLN A 573 -40.95 -17.20 -4.53
CA GLN A 573 -42.04 -18.14 -4.25
C GLN A 573 -41.94 -19.49 -5.01
N SER A 574 -41.45 -19.51 -6.25
CA SER A 574 -41.72 -20.67 -7.14
C SER A 574 -40.62 -20.98 -8.18
N ASP A 575 -39.44 -21.37 -7.71
CA ASP A 575 -38.36 -21.89 -8.57
C ASP A 575 -37.71 -23.14 -7.96
N PHE A 576 -36.74 -23.71 -8.65
CA PHE A 576 -35.87 -24.79 -8.17
C PHE A 576 -34.43 -24.27 -8.10
N PHE A 577 -33.84 -24.30 -6.90
CA PHE A 577 -32.46 -23.87 -6.67
C PHE A 577 -31.58 -25.02 -6.19
N SER A 578 -30.27 -24.81 -6.25
CA SER A 578 -29.31 -25.76 -5.70
C SER A 578 -29.40 -25.79 -4.17
N VAL A 579 -28.98 -26.89 -3.57
CA VAL A 579 -28.84 -27.02 -2.11
C VAL A 579 -27.37 -27.21 -1.77
N ARG A 580 -26.91 -26.47 -0.76
CA ARG A 580 -25.57 -26.57 -0.20
C ARG A 580 -25.67 -26.64 1.31
N CYS A 581 -25.49 -27.84 1.85
CA CYS A 581 -25.72 -28.10 3.27
C CYS A 581 -24.52 -27.66 4.12
N VAL A 582 -24.80 -27.32 5.37
CA VAL A 582 -23.83 -27.02 6.42
C VAL A 582 -23.98 -28.05 7.54
N MET A 583 -22.89 -28.39 8.24
CA MET A 583 -22.87 -29.39 9.32
C MET A 583 -23.49 -28.82 10.60
N ASP A 584 -24.24 -29.67 11.33
CA ASP A 584 -24.89 -29.35 12.62
C ASP A 584 -23.92 -28.96 13.75
#